data_AF-A0A921B910-F1
#
_entry.id   AF-A0A921B910-F1
#
_cell.length_a   1.000
_cell.length_b   1.000
_cell.length_c   1.000
_cell.angle_alpha   90.00
_cell.angle_beta   90.00
_cell.angle_gamma   90.00
#
_symmetry.space_group_name_H-M   'P 1'
#
loop_
_entity.id
_entity.type
_entity.pdbx_description
1 polymer ?
#
loop_
_entity_poly.entity_id
_entity_poly.type
_entity_poly.pdbx_seq_one_letter_code
_entity_poly.pdbx_strand_id
1 'polypeptide(L)'
;MHINEFLKQENREALASELTKEGLFELTPETIRGNQYNVFVSAPKNLHDYFQFGTIHGEWDFLAYEDESYSYQEVLRMAAGLAHVLVEIMG
;
A
#
# COMPACT_ATOMS: atom_id res chain seq x y z
N MET A 1 21.05 23.68 -2.87
CA MET A 1 21.52 22.31 -3.17
C MET A 1 21.52 22.16 -4.68
N HIS A 2 22.67 21.88 -5.31
CA HIS A 2 22.78 21.85 -6.78
C HIS A 2 22.43 20.45 -7.31
N ILE A 3 21.67 20.36 -8.41
CA ILE A 3 21.26 19.08 -9.04
C ILE A 3 22.44 18.12 -9.26
N ASN A 4 23.63 18.66 -9.57
CA ASN A 4 24.84 17.87 -9.79
C ASN A 4 25.29 17.08 -8.55
N GLU A 5 24.90 17.48 -7.35
CA GLU A 5 25.21 16.76 -6.11
C GLU A 5 24.39 15.46 -6.02
N PHE A 6 23.13 15.44 -6.48
CA PHE A 6 22.28 14.22 -6.48
C PHE A 6 22.67 13.20 -7.55
N LEU A 7 23.43 13.62 -8.57
CA LEU A 7 23.88 12.72 -9.63
C LEU A 7 24.99 11.77 -9.16
N LYS A 8 25.65 12.07 -8.04
CA LYS A 8 26.63 11.15 -7.44
C LYS A 8 25.91 10.04 -6.67
N GLN A 9 26.37 8.81 -6.86
CA GLN A 9 25.81 7.63 -6.18
C GLN A 9 25.88 7.76 -4.66
N GLU A 10 27.06 8.15 -4.13
CA GLU A 10 27.29 8.35 -2.69
C GLU A 10 26.25 9.28 -2.03
N ASN A 11 25.86 10.36 -2.72
CA ASN A 11 24.92 11.33 -2.19
C ASN A 11 23.48 10.80 -2.24
N ARG A 12 23.12 9.98 -3.24
CA ARG A 12 21.82 9.30 -3.27
C ARG A 12 21.70 8.25 -2.17
N GLU A 13 22.77 7.50 -1.93
CA GLU A 13 22.80 6.49 -0.88
C GLU A 13 22.74 7.13 0.51
N ALA A 14 23.46 8.23 0.75
CA ALA A 14 23.38 8.99 1.99
C ALA A 14 21.96 9.55 2.22
N LEU A 15 21.34 10.11 1.19
CA LEU A 15 19.96 10.61 1.28
C LEU A 15 18.96 9.49 1.54
N ALA A 16 19.05 8.37 0.81
CA ALA A 16 18.18 7.21 1.01
C ALA A 16 18.33 6.65 2.43
N SER A 17 19.55 6.53 2.94
CA SER A 17 19.82 6.14 4.32
C SER A 17 19.16 7.09 5.31
N GLU A 18 19.32 8.41 5.13
CA GLU A 18 18.69 9.40 6.00
C GLU A 18 17.16 9.33 5.99
N LEU A 19 16.54 9.23 4.80
CA LEU A 19 15.09 9.17 4.66
C LEU A 19 14.47 7.90 5.22
N THR A 20 15.23 6.80 5.25
CA THR A 20 14.76 5.47 5.68
C THR A 20 15.10 5.12 7.12
N LYS A 21 15.61 6.09 7.89
CA LYS A 21 15.69 6.02 9.36
C LYS A 21 14.30 6.08 9.99
N GLU A 22 14.26 6.09 11.33
CA GLU A 22 13.03 6.25 12.13
C GLU A 22 12.12 7.35 11.59
N GLY A 23 10.86 7.00 11.31
CA GLY A 23 9.87 7.92 10.73
C GLY A 23 9.03 7.30 9.61
N LEU A 24 8.55 8.16 8.70
CA LEU A 24 7.54 7.80 7.69
C LEU A 24 7.99 6.66 6.75
N PHE A 25 9.28 6.63 6.41
CA PHE A 25 9.86 5.66 5.48
C PHE A 25 10.84 4.71 6.15
N GLU A 26 10.73 4.54 7.47
CA GLU A 26 11.58 3.64 8.24
C GLU A 26 11.58 2.23 7.65
N LEU A 27 12.78 1.68 7.45
CA LEU A 27 12.99 0.34 6.93
C LEU A 27 13.45 -0.62 8.04
N THR A 28 12.91 -1.84 8.01
CA THR A 28 13.38 -2.96 8.83
C THR A 28 13.69 -4.17 7.93
N PRO A 29 14.72 -4.97 8.24
CA PRO A 29 14.93 -6.25 7.56
C PRO A 29 13.83 -7.25 7.93
N GLU A 30 13.32 -7.98 6.94
CA GLU A 30 12.36 -9.07 7.11
C GLU A 30 12.70 -10.25 6.19
N THR A 31 12.47 -11.47 6.67
CA THR A 31 12.63 -12.69 5.86
C THR A 31 11.29 -13.09 5.24
N ILE A 32 11.19 -12.98 3.92
CA ILE A 32 10.00 -13.34 3.14
C ILE A 32 10.36 -14.51 2.23
N ARG A 33 9.71 -15.66 2.45
CA ARG A 33 9.92 -16.89 1.65
C ARG A 33 11.40 -17.30 1.57
N GLY A 34 12.13 -17.15 2.68
CA GLY A 34 13.55 -17.51 2.80
C GLY A 34 14.55 -16.48 2.28
N ASN A 35 14.10 -15.33 1.78
CA ASN A 35 14.96 -14.25 1.29
C ASN A 35 14.84 -13.03 2.21
N GLN A 36 15.94 -12.31 2.42
CA GLN A 36 15.93 -11.07 3.19
C GLN A 36 15.54 -9.88 2.31
N TYR A 37 14.66 -9.03 2.83
CA TYR A 37 14.23 -7.79 2.22
C TYR A 37 14.24 -6.67 3.25
N ASN A 38 14.39 -5.43 2.80
CA ASN A 38 14.03 -4.27 3.61
C ASN A 38 12.56 -3.94 3.33
N VAL A 39 11.75 -3.91 4.37
CA VAL A 39 10.33 -3.55 4.31
C VAL A 39 10.08 -2.28 5.10
N PHE A 40 9.05 -1.52 4.74
CA PHE A 40 8.65 -0.36 5.53
C PHE A 40 7.98 -0.82 6.83
N VAL A 41 8.45 -0.29 7.96
CA VAL A 41 7.89 -0.59 9.30
C VAL A 41 6.40 -0.24 9.37
N SER A 42 6.00 0.85 8.72
CA SER A 42 4.62 1.34 8.71
C SER A 42 3.77 0.82 7.54
N ALA A 43 4.27 -0.12 6.74
CA ALA A 43 3.48 -0.69 5.65
C ALA A 43 2.30 -1.53 6.18
N PRO A 44 1.16 -1.55 5.47
CA PRO A 44 0.07 -2.48 5.75
C PRO A 44 0.55 -3.93 5.68
N LYS A 45 0.05 -4.77 6.59
CA LYS A 45 0.51 -6.17 6.69
C LYS A 45 0.02 -7.05 5.54
N ASN A 46 -1.06 -6.63 4.89
CA ASN A 46 -1.68 -7.34 3.78
C ASN A 46 -2.55 -6.38 2.95
N LEU A 47 -3.11 -6.88 1.86
CA LEU A 47 -3.97 -6.09 0.98
C LEU A 47 -5.27 -5.64 1.67
N HIS A 48 -5.82 -6.42 2.60
CA HIS A 48 -7.01 -6.01 3.35
C HIS A 48 -6.75 -4.73 4.15
N ASP A 49 -5.64 -4.67 4.88
CA ASP A 49 -5.20 -3.49 5.63
C ASP A 49 -4.96 -2.29 4.68
N TYR A 50 -4.34 -2.53 3.51
CA TYR A 50 -4.11 -1.48 2.51
C TYR A 50 -5.42 -0.86 2.00
N PHE A 51 -6.42 -1.69 1.70
CA PHE A 51 -7.73 -1.21 1.25
C PHE A 51 -8.52 -0.48 2.36
N GLN A 52 -8.19 -0.66 3.64
CA GLN A 52 -8.82 0.16 4.69
C GLN A 52 -8.48 1.65 4.55
N PHE A 53 -7.36 2.04 3.95
CA PHE A 53 -7.05 3.46 3.76
C PHE A 53 -8.06 4.19 2.87
N GLY A 54 -8.63 3.49 1.88
CA GLY A 54 -9.63 4.10 0.99
C GLY A 54 -10.92 4.48 1.72
N THR A 55 -11.20 3.90 2.91
CA THR A 55 -12.40 4.24 3.67
C THR A 55 -12.38 5.65 4.24
N ILE A 56 -11.21 6.31 4.31
CA ILE A 56 -11.09 7.74 4.67
C ILE A 56 -11.94 8.60 3.71
N HIS A 57 -12.05 8.16 2.45
CA HIS A 57 -12.85 8.77 1.40
C HIS A 57 -13.97 7.81 0.96
N GLY A 58 -14.52 7.04 1.91
CA GLY A 58 -15.47 5.96 1.64
C GLY A 58 -16.68 6.37 0.81
N GLU A 59 -17.20 7.58 1.04
CA GLU A 59 -18.38 8.15 0.39
C GLU A 59 -18.08 8.86 -0.94
N TRP A 60 -16.81 8.91 -1.37
CA TRP A 60 -16.46 9.53 -2.65
C TRP A 60 -16.80 8.61 -3.81
N ASP A 61 -17.23 9.21 -4.92
CA ASP A 61 -17.39 8.51 -6.19
C ASP A 61 -16.08 7.81 -6.56
N PHE A 62 -16.16 6.49 -6.76
CA PHE A 62 -14.99 5.64 -6.93
C PHE A 62 -15.03 4.82 -8.22
N LEU A 63 -16.16 4.20 -8.53
CA LEU A 63 -16.33 3.35 -9.70
C LEU A 63 -17.58 3.77 -10.47
N ALA A 64 -17.40 4.20 -11.71
CA ALA A 64 -18.49 4.38 -12.67
C ALA A 64 -18.51 3.18 -13.62
N TYR A 65 -19.66 2.55 -13.77
CA TYR A 65 -19.89 1.42 -14.67
C TYR A 65 -21.27 1.54 -15.29
N GLU A 66 -21.33 1.61 -16.63
CA GLU A 66 -22.57 1.89 -17.36
C GLU A 66 -23.28 3.15 -16.84
N ASP A 67 -24.55 3.03 -16.43
CA ASP A 67 -25.37 4.12 -15.88
C ASP A 67 -25.30 4.21 -14.35
N GLU A 68 -24.39 3.45 -13.72
CA GLU A 68 -24.24 3.35 -12.27
C GLU A 68 -22.91 3.94 -11.79
N SER A 69 -22.95 4.60 -10.63
CA SER A 69 -21.78 5.08 -9.90
C SER A 69 -21.82 4.54 -8.48
N TYR A 70 -20.65 4.14 -7.99
CA TYR A 70 -20.48 3.54 -6.68
C TYR A 70 -19.43 4.28 -5.87
N SER A 71 -19.68 4.41 -4.57
CA SER A 71 -18.70 4.89 -3.62
C SER A 71 -17.64 3.84 -3.33
N TYR A 72 -16.48 4.26 -2.81
CA TYR A 72 -15.43 3.33 -2.41
C TYR A 72 -15.93 2.29 -1.41
N GLN A 73 -16.75 2.74 -0.45
CA GLN A 73 -17.28 1.85 0.59
C GLN A 73 -18.30 0.85 0.02
N GLU A 74 -19.08 1.22 -0.98
CA GLU A 74 -19.97 0.30 -1.69
C GLU A 74 -19.19 -0.80 -2.41
N VAL A 75 -18.17 -0.41 -3.18
CA VAL A 75 -17.33 -1.39 -3.90
C VAL A 75 -16.61 -2.31 -2.93
N LEU A 76 -16.06 -1.79 -1.83
CA LEU A 76 -15.38 -2.59 -0.82
C LEU A 76 -16.33 -3.60 -0.15
N ARG A 77 -17.58 -3.21 0.14
CA ARG A 77 -18.61 -4.12 0.67
C ARG A 77 -18.99 -5.21 -0.33
N MET A 78 -19.19 -4.85 -1.60
CA MET A 78 -19.48 -5.83 -2.66
C MET A 78 -18.35 -6.83 -2.84
N ALA A 79 -17.09 -6.37 -2.84
CA ALA A 79 -15.92 -7.23 -2.91
C ALA A 79 -15.83 -8.20 -1.71
N ALA A 80 -16.13 -7.72 -0.49
CA ALA A 80 -16.18 -8.57 0.70
C ALA A 80 -17.28 -9.65 0.60
N GLY A 81 -18.46 -9.28 0.09
CA GLY A 81 -19.55 -10.23 -0.17
C GLY A 81 -19.17 -11.29 -1.19
N LEU A 82 -18.56 -10.89 -2.31
CA LEU A 82 -18.06 -11.83 -3.32
C LEU A 82 -17.00 -12.78 -2.74
N ALA A 83 -16.04 -12.26 -1.97
CA ALA A 83 -15.00 -13.06 -1.34
C ALA A 83 -15.59 -14.12 -0.39
N HIS A 84 -16.60 -13.75 0.41
CA HIS A 84 -17.29 -14.68 1.29
C HIS A 84 -17.95 -15.82 0.50
N VAL A 85 -18.70 -15.50 -0.56
CA VAL A 85 -19.34 -16.50 -1.44
C VAL A 85 -18.31 -17.42 -2.09
N LEU A 86 -17.19 -16.89 -2.58
CA LEU A 86 -16.13 -17.70 -3.19
C LEU A 86 -15.51 -18.67 -2.19
N VAL A 87 -15.30 -18.25 -0.95
CA VAL A 87 -14.80 -19.12 0.13
C VAL A 87 -15.83 -20.18 0.50
N GLU A 88 -17.12 -19.86 0.58
CA GLU A 88 -18.15 -20.87 0.90
C GLU A 88 -18.37 -21.89 -0.22
N ILE A 89 -18.28 -21.47 -1.49
CA ILE A 89 -18.53 -22.35 -2.64
C ILE A 89 -17.29 -23.18 -3.02
N MET A 90 -16.09 -22.62 -2.90
CA MET A 90 -14.84 -23.26 -3.33
C MET A 90 -13.93 -23.72 -2.18
N GLY A 91 -14.31 -23.48 -0.93
CA GLY A 91 -13.58 -23.87 0.28
C GLY A 91 -13.85 -25.29 0.75
#